data_AF-X8GV04-F1
#
_entry.id   AF-X8GV04-F1
#
_cell.length_a   1.000
_cell.length_b   1.000
_cell.length_c   1.000
_cell.angle_alpha   90.00
_cell.angle_beta   90.00
_cell.angle_gamma   90.00
#
_symmetry.space_group_name_H-M   'P 1'
#
loop_
_entity.id
_entity.type
_entity.pdbx_description
1 polymer ?
#
loop_
_entity_poly.entity_id
_entity_poly.type
_entity_poly.pdbx_seq_one_letter_code
_entity_poly.pdbx_strand_id
1 'polypeptide(L)'
;MRKAQKTMKRQIKINEKKEIKFIEKPTESELDALSLKTLLLSLEIVIGNHQKVWKNEKDGYLNTYYKILLGRCKNLTSDIYNKCYDDVKDQDIEYEENFYTREVMQAHVKDCANSIWEKAPMTLEDKLQRLPAGFTDTIHSWNKLIKNFKLDRIKKLVNELDIKEEVQELIKSSKKYLDMVDREIMKIKTA
;
A
#
# COMPACT_ATOMS: atom_id res chain seq x y z
N MET A 1 -62.65 3.05 -52.52
CA MET A 1 -61.67 4.04 -51.99
C MET A 1 -60.90 3.42 -50.84
N ARG A 2 -59.58 3.19 -50.96
CA ARG A 2 -58.74 2.75 -49.84
C ARG A 2 -58.08 3.99 -49.22
N LYS A 3 -58.29 4.23 -47.92
CA LYS A 3 -57.69 5.36 -47.19
C LYS A 3 -56.21 5.07 -46.94
N ALA A 4 -55.33 6.01 -47.30
CA ALA A 4 -53.91 5.94 -46.97
C ALA A 4 -53.72 6.12 -45.44
N GLN A 5 -52.98 5.20 -44.81
CA GLN A 5 -52.60 5.34 -43.39
C GLN A 5 -51.58 6.46 -43.22
N LYS A 6 -51.79 7.32 -42.23
CA LYS A 6 -50.87 8.40 -41.84
C LYS A 6 -49.53 7.82 -41.38
N THR A 7 -48.45 8.21 -42.03
CA THR A 7 -47.08 7.89 -41.63
C THR A 7 -46.75 8.63 -40.33
N MET A 8 -46.66 7.92 -39.21
CA MET A 8 -46.14 8.46 -37.95
C MET A 8 -44.66 8.80 -38.10
N LYS A 9 -44.28 10.06 -37.89
CA LYS A 9 -42.88 10.48 -37.78
C LYS A 9 -42.23 9.73 -36.61
N ARG A 10 -41.16 8.99 -36.88
CA ARG A 10 -40.34 8.36 -35.84
C ARG A 10 -39.74 9.46 -34.95
N GLN A 11 -40.00 9.41 -33.65
CA GLN A 11 -39.29 10.23 -32.68
C GLN A 11 -37.83 9.78 -32.66
N ILE A 12 -36.92 10.66 -33.06
CA ILE A 12 -35.48 10.42 -32.93
C ILE A 12 -35.16 10.59 -31.44
N LYS A 13 -34.83 9.49 -30.75
CA LYS A 13 -34.23 9.56 -29.40
C LYS A 13 -32.87 10.24 -29.55
N ILE A 14 -32.79 11.51 -29.16
CA ILE A 14 -31.52 12.20 -28.97
C ILE A 14 -30.92 11.57 -27.71
N ASN A 15 -29.81 10.83 -27.85
CA ASN A 15 -29.04 10.42 -26.68
C ASN A 15 -28.53 11.69 -26.01
N GLU A 16 -28.98 11.94 -24.79
CA GLU A 16 -28.42 12.98 -23.93
C GLU A 16 -26.90 12.78 -23.88
N LYS A 17 -26.16 13.82 -24.31
CA LYS A 17 -24.70 13.81 -24.20
C LYS A 17 -24.38 13.73 -22.72
N LYS A 18 -23.84 12.59 -22.25
CA LYS A 18 -23.26 12.49 -20.91
C LYS A 18 -22.24 13.62 -20.76
N GLU A 19 -22.42 14.47 -19.75
CA GLU A 19 -21.41 15.46 -19.38
C GLU A 19 -20.09 14.74 -19.12
N ILE A 20 -19.05 15.17 -19.83
CA ILE A 20 -17.69 14.73 -19.56
C ILE A 20 -17.26 15.52 -18.32
N LYS A 21 -17.28 14.90 -17.14
CA LYS A 21 -16.64 15.48 -15.94
C LYS A 21 -15.18 15.75 -16.29
N PHE A 22 -14.78 17.03 -16.31
CA PHE A 22 -13.38 17.40 -16.52
C PHE A 22 -12.62 17.12 -15.23
N ILE A 23 -11.77 16.09 -15.24
CA ILE A 23 -10.93 15.75 -14.09
C ILE A 23 -9.66 16.59 -14.22
N GLU A 24 -9.48 17.54 -13.30
CA GLU A 24 -8.24 18.30 -13.22
C GLU A 24 -7.07 17.36 -12.88
N LYS A 25 -6.01 17.45 -13.69
CA LYS A 25 -4.81 16.64 -13.49
C LYS A 25 -4.00 17.25 -12.34
N PRO A 26 -3.73 16.50 -11.25
CA PRO A 26 -2.84 16.98 -10.20
C PRO A 26 -1.44 17.26 -10.73
N THR A 27 -0.74 18.18 -10.08
CA THR A 27 0.67 18.47 -10.34
C THR A 27 1.54 17.24 -10.03
N GLU A 28 2.72 17.19 -10.64
CA GLU A 28 3.69 16.12 -10.36
C GLU A 28 4.09 16.08 -8.87
N SER A 29 4.20 17.25 -8.24
CA SER A 29 4.50 17.36 -6.80
C SER A 29 3.39 16.76 -5.93
N GLU A 30 2.11 16.96 -6.29
CA GLU A 30 0.98 16.37 -5.56
C GLU A 30 0.93 14.86 -5.73
N LEU A 31 1.20 14.36 -6.94
CA LEU A 31 1.27 12.92 -7.22
C LEU A 31 2.45 12.26 -6.49
N ASP A 32 3.60 12.93 -6.44
CA ASP A 32 4.75 12.46 -5.68
C ASP A 32 4.43 12.43 -4.18
N ALA A 33 3.87 13.51 -3.63
CA ALA A 33 3.48 13.57 -2.22
C ALA A 33 2.47 12.46 -1.87
N LEU A 34 1.50 12.21 -2.75
CA LEU A 34 0.57 11.10 -2.63
C LEU A 34 1.28 9.74 -2.68
N SER A 35 2.27 9.57 -3.56
CA SER A 35 3.08 8.35 -3.66
C SER A 35 3.79 8.02 -2.33
N LEU A 36 4.42 9.02 -1.69
CA LEU A 36 5.04 8.84 -0.38
C LEU A 36 4.00 8.56 0.71
N LYS A 37 2.88 9.28 0.73
CA LYS A 37 1.78 9.07 1.68
C LYS A 37 1.24 7.65 1.59
N THR A 38 0.92 7.16 0.39
CA THR A 38 0.42 5.80 0.18
C THR A 38 1.47 4.75 0.53
N LEU A 39 2.75 4.99 0.24
CA LEU A 39 3.83 4.08 0.61
C LEU A 39 3.91 3.88 2.14
N LEU A 40 3.87 4.97 2.91
CA LEU A 40 3.92 4.94 4.37
C LEU A 40 2.69 4.24 4.97
N LEU A 41 1.48 4.57 4.50
CA LEU A 41 0.24 3.90 4.91
C LEU A 41 0.26 2.40 4.61
N SER A 42 0.70 2.04 3.39
CA SER A 42 0.82 0.64 2.99
C SER A 42 1.79 -0.11 3.89
N LEU A 43 2.91 0.52 4.25
CA LEU A 43 3.91 -0.07 5.12
C LEU A 43 3.39 -0.26 6.54
N GLU A 44 2.69 0.74 7.09
CA GLU A 44 2.07 0.66 8.41
C GLU A 44 1.06 -0.48 8.50
N ILE A 45 0.18 -0.60 7.50
CA ILE A 45 -0.81 -1.69 7.43
C ILE A 45 -0.11 -3.05 7.37
N VAL A 46 0.89 -3.20 6.50
CA VAL A 46 1.62 -4.48 6.33
C VAL A 46 2.35 -4.86 7.61
N ILE A 47 3.08 -3.94 8.24
CA ILE A 47 3.78 -4.19 9.52
C ILE A 47 2.78 -4.53 10.62
N GLY A 48 1.65 -3.81 10.69
CA GLY A 48 0.58 -4.07 11.63
C GLY A 48 -0.05 -5.45 11.45
N ASN A 49 -0.28 -5.87 10.21
CA ASN A 49 -0.79 -7.20 9.91
C ASN A 49 0.25 -8.29 10.22
N HIS A 50 1.53 -8.07 9.91
CA HIS A 50 2.59 -8.98 10.31
C HIS A 50 2.67 -9.13 11.84
N GLN A 51 2.48 -8.04 12.58
CA GLN A 51 2.38 -8.10 14.05
C GLN A 51 1.20 -8.95 14.54
N LYS A 52 0.06 -8.94 13.83
CA LYS A 52 -1.10 -9.81 14.14
C LYS A 52 -0.81 -11.28 13.86
N VAL A 53 -0.08 -11.60 12.78
CA VAL A 53 0.36 -12.98 12.47
C VAL A 53 1.06 -13.57 13.69
N TRP A 54 1.95 -12.81 14.32
CA TRP A 54 2.68 -13.23 15.52
C TRP A 54 1.87 -13.29 16.80
N LYS A 55 0.85 -12.44 16.97
CA LYS A 55 -0.03 -12.52 18.16
C LYS A 55 -0.81 -13.84 18.22
N ASN A 56 -1.09 -14.42 17.06
CA ASN A 56 -1.86 -15.65 16.93
C ASN A 56 -0.97 -16.91 16.86
N GLU A 57 0.35 -16.72 16.95
CA GLU A 57 1.36 -17.77 16.90
C GLU A 57 1.48 -18.47 18.27
N LYS A 58 1.55 -19.81 18.28
CA LYS A 58 1.46 -20.63 19.50
C LYS A 58 2.72 -21.43 19.82
N ASP A 59 3.65 -21.52 18.88
CA ASP A 59 4.82 -22.39 18.90
C ASP A 59 6.12 -21.64 19.29
N GLY A 60 6.06 -20.32 19.51
CA GLY A 60 7.08 -19.56 20.25
C GLY A 60 8.28 -19.11 19.42
N TYR A 61 8.14 -18.94 18.11
CA TYR A 61 9.25 -18.55 17.23
C TYR A 61 9.74 -17.11 17.46
N LEU A 62 8.93 -16.24 18.09
CA LEU A 62 9.24 -14.82 18.20
C LEU A 62 10.13 -14.48 19.42
N ASN A 63 11.45 -14.46 19.23
CA ASN A 63 12.38 -13.97 20.25
C ASN A 63 12.12 -12.48 20.60
N THR A 64 12.59 -12.03 21.76
CA THR A 64 12.39 -10.65 22.25
C THR A 64 12.95 -9.59 21.30
N TYR A 65 14.05 -9.90 20.61
CA TYR A 65 14.69 -9.00 19.67
C TYR A 65 13.83 -8.74 18.43
N TYR A 66 13.14 -9.75 17.87
CA TYR A 66 12.14 -9.56 16.82
C TYR A 66 11.03 -8.60 17.23
N LYS A 67 10.50 -8.75 18.45
CA LYS A 67 9.42 -7.89 18.96
C LYS A 67 9.84 -6.43 19.00
N ILE A 68 11.07 -6.17 19.45
CA ILE A 68 11.63 -4.82 19.52
C ILE A 68 11.80 -4.23 18.11
N LEU A 69 12.40 -4.97 17.18
CA LEU A 69 12.60 -4.48 15.81
C LEU A 69 11.28 -4.23 15.08
N LEU A 70 10.31 -5.13 15.24
CA LEU A 70 8.97 -4.98 14.65
C LEU A 70 8.27 -3.74 15.21
N GLY A 71 8.26 -3.57 16.53
CA GLY A 71 7.68 -2.39 17.18
C GLY A 71 8.38 -1.10 16.74
N ARG A 72 9.71 -1.12 16.61
CA ARG A 72 10.48 0.02 16.12
C ARG A 72 10.11 0.41 14.69
N CYS A 73 10.00 -0.55 13.78
CA CYS A 73 9.63 -0.26 12.39
C CYS A 73 8.20 0.30 12.30
N LYS A 74 7.28 -0.25 13.09
CA LYS A 74 5.91 0.26 13.18
C LYS A 74 5.89 1.72 13.65
N ASN A 75 6.49 1.99 14.81
CA ASN A 75 6.48 3.32 15.39
C ASN A 75 7.17 4.34 14.48
N LEU A 76 8.35 4.03 13.93
CA LEU A 76 9.03 4.91 12.98
C LEU A 76 8.18 5.20 11.74
N THR A 77 7.43 4.23 11.23
CA THR A 77 6.56 4.44 10.07
C THR A 77 5.46 5.43 10.40
N SER A 78 4.77 5.25 11.54
CA SER A 78 3.73 6.17 12.01
C SER A 78 4.30 7.56 12.33
N ASP A 79 5.46 7.64 12.98
CA ASP A 79 6.12 8.91 13.32
C ASP A 79 6.48 9.72 12.06
N ILE A 80 7.01 9.05 11.02
CA ILE A 80 7.30 9.70 9.73
C ILE A 80 6.01 10.18 9.07
N TYR A 81 4.97 9.33 9.06
CA TYR A 81 3.68 9.70 8.48
C TYR A 81 3.11 10.94 9.17
N ASN A 82 3.04 10.92 10.49
CA ASN A 82 2.51 12.00 11.31
C ASN A 82 3.31 13.29 11.11
N LYS A 83 4.65 13.23 11.14
CA LYS A 83 5.53 14.38 10.86
C LYS A 83 5.25 15.04 9.51
N CYS A 84 4.87 14.25 8.49
CA CYS A 84 4.62 14.75 7.15
C CYS A 84 3.18 15.18 6.90
N TYR A 85 2.21 14.59 7.60
CA TYR A 85 0.80 14.63 7.19
C TYR A 85 -0.22 14.91 8.31
N ASP A 86 0.18 15.03 9.58
CA ASP A 86 -0.76 15.35 10.69
C ASP A 86 -1.40 16.74 10.54
N ASP A 87 -0.67 17.70 9.96
CA ASP A 87 -1.16 19.08 9.75
C ASP A 87 -1.93 19.25 8.43
N VAL A 88 -2.03 18.20 7.61
CA VAL A 88 -2.80 18.25 6.37
C VAL A 88 -4.27 18.10 6.72
N LYS A 89 -4.93 19.23 7.02
CA LYS A 89 -6.40 19.33 7.00
C LYS A 89 -6.89 18.66 5.73
N ASP A 90 -7.82 17.71 5.87
CA ASP A 90 -8.50 16.97 4.81
C ASP A 90 -8.55 17.80 3.52
N GLN A 91 -7.56 17.58 2.65
CA GLN A 91 -7.58 18.19 1.34
C GLN A 91 -8.74 17.50 0.61
N ASP A 92 -9.75 18.28 0.23
CA ASP A 92 -10.92 17.91 -0.60
C ASP A 92 -10.53 17.43 -2.02
N ILE A 93 -9.37 16.81 -2.18
CA ILE A 93 -9.08 16.01 -3.35
C ILE A 93 -9.86 14.71 -3.16
N GLU A 94 -10.90 14.52 -3.97
CA GLU A 94 -11.65 13.27 -4.03
C GLU A 94 -10.75 12.20 -4.68
N TYR A 95 -9.81 11.66 -3.88
CA TYR A 95 -8.72 10.80 -4.33
C TYR A 95 -9.21 9.49 -4.99
N GLU A 96 -10.43 9.05 -4.67
CA GLU A 96 -11.03 7.81 -5.19
C GLU A 96 -11.65 8.00 -6.60
N GLU A 97 -12.23 9.17 -6.91
CA GLU A 97 -12.86 9.44 -8.20
C GLU A 97 -11.85 9.96 -9.27
N ASN A 98 -10.69 10.47 -8.85
CA ASN A 98 -9.67 10.97 -9.77
C ASN A 98 -8.80 9.83 -10.34
N PHE A 99 -8.74 9.74 -11.67
CA PHE A 99 -7.96 8.71 -12.38
C PHE A 99 -6.47 8.72 -12.01
N TYR A 100 -5.85 9.90 -11.92
CA TYR A 100 -4.40 10.05 -11.70
C TYR A 100 -4.00 9.63 -10.29
N THR A 101 -4.77 10.03 -9.28
CA THR A 101 -4.53 9.66 -7.88
C THR A 101 -4.72 8.15 -7.69
N ARG A 102 -5.73 7.57 -8.33
CA ARG A 102 -5.98 6.13 -8.31
C ARG A 102 -4.82 5.34 -8.89
N GLU A 103 -4.24 5.75 -10.02
CA GLU A 103 -3.07 5.06 -10.60
C GLU A 103 -1.87 5.07 -9.65
N VAL A 104 -1.59 6.21 -9.01
CA VAL A 104 -0.50 6.33 -8.01
C VAL A 104 -0.74 5.39 -6.82
N MET A 105 -1.96 5.39 -6.27
CA MET A 105 -2.32 4.51 -5.16
C MET A 105 -2.21 3.03 -5.53
N GLN A 106 -2.74 2.65 -6.71
CA GLN A 106 -2.72 1.28 -7.20
C GLN A 106 -1.30 0.73 -7.35
N ALA A 107 -0.33 1.56 -7.77
CA ALA A 107 1.05 1.12 -7.91
C ALA A 107 1.62 0.59 -6.58
N HIS A 108 1.37 1.29 -5.47
CA HIS A 108 1.85 0.88 -4.15
C HIS A 108 1.00 -0.23 -3.53
N VAL A 109 -0.33 -0.17 -3.68
CA VAL A 109 -1.23 -1.23 -3.17
C VAL A 109 -0.97 -2.56 -3.86
N LYS A 110 -0.62 -2.57 -5.16
CA LYS A 110 -0.29 -3.80 -5.88
C LYS A 110 0.88 -4.55 -5.27
N ASP A 111 1.87 -3.83 -4.72
CA ASP A 111 3.03 -4.44 -4.07
C ASP A 111 2.69 -5.14 -2.75
N CYS A 112 1.56 -4.78 -2.12
CA CYS A 112 1.15 -5.29 -0.81
C CYS A 112 -0.26 -5.88 -0.75
N ALA A 113 -0.97 -6.03 -1.88
CA ALA A 113 -2.38 -6.42 -1.93
C ALA A 113 -2.67 -7.72 -1.17
N ASN A 114 -1.79 -8.73 -1.29
CA ASN A 114 -1.94 -10.02 -0.61
C ASN A 114 -1.79 -9.92 0.93
N SER A 115 -1.26 -8.80 1.43
CA SER A 115 -0.99 -8.55 2.85
C SER A 115 -1.99 -7.62 3.50
N ILE A 116 -2.96 -7.10 2.74
CA ILE A 116 -4.06 -6.29 3.24
C ILE A 116 -5.29 -7.21 3.35
N TRP A 117 -5.56 -7.68 4.57
CA TRP A 117 -6.66 -8.61 4.83
C TRP A 117 -7.29 -8.33 6.19
N GLU A 118 -8.56 -8.72 6.34
CA GLU A 118 -9.22 -8.82 7.65
C GLU A 118 -8.86 -10.14 8.36
N LYS A 119 -8.75 -11.23 7.58
CA LYS A 119 -8.30 -12.55 8.05
C LYS A 119 -7.16 -13.06 7.18
N ALA A 120 -6.08 -13.46 7.83
CA ALA A 120 -4.86 -13.89 7.15
C ALA A 120 -5.10 -15.14 6.27
N PRO A 121 -4.83 -15.08 4.96
CA PRO A 121 -4.88 -16.24 4.09
C PRO A 121 -3.69 -17.16 4.37
N MET A 122 -3.90 -18.47 4.29
CA MET A 122 -2.82 -19.46 4.40
C MET A 122 -2.22 -19.71 3.02
N THR A 123 -1.00 -19.23 2.76
CA THR A 123 -0.32 -19.46 1.49
C THR A 123 0.24 -20.89 1.39
N LEU A 124 0.62 -21.31 0.18
CA LEU A 124 1.33 -22.60 0.01
C LEU A 124 2.67 -22.58 0.75
N GLU A 125 3.41 -21.47 0.68
CA GLU A 125 4.69 -21.33 1.33
C GLU A 125 4.56 -21.37 2.86
N ASP A 126 3.55 -20.69 3.43
CA ASP A 126 3.26 -20.77 4.87
C ASP A 126 3.06 -22.24 5.30
N LYS A 127 2.29 -23.02 4.52
CA LYS A 127 2.08 -24.45 4.82
C LYS A 127 3.37 -25.27 4.74
N LEU A 128 4.16 -25.07 3.68
CA LEU A 128 5.40 -25.82 3.45
C LEU A 128 6.43 -25.52 4.54
N GLN A 129 6.52 -24.27 4.96
CA GLN A 129 7.45 -23.80 5.99
C GLN A 129 6.90 -23.97 7.42
N ARG A 130 5.64 -24.41 7.57
CA ARG A 130 4.90 -24.50 8.84
C ARG A 130 4.84 -23.16 9.58
N LEU A 131 4.60 -22.10 8.84
CA LEU A 131 4.47 -20.74 9.34
C LEU A 131 2.98 -20.39 9.55
N PRO A 132 2.69 -19.40 10.40
CA PRO A 132 1.31 -18.94 10.58
C PRO A 132 0.76 -18.33 9.29
N ALA A 133 -0.56 -18.38 9.12
CA ALA A 133 -1.21 -17.83 7.94
C ALA A 133 -0.86 -16.34 7.74
N GLY A 134 -0.53 -15.96 6.50
CA GLY A 134 -0.23 -14.58 6.09
C GLY A 134 1.19 -14.13 6.42
N PHE A 135 2.02 -15.00 7.00
CA PHE A 135 3.41 -14.70 7.32
C PHE A 135 4.20 -14.32 6.06
N THR A 136 4.20 -15.21 5.07
CA THR A 136 5.06 -15.07 3.89
C THR A 136 4.66 -13.86 3.05
N ASP A 137 3.36 -13.65 2.86
CA ASP A 137 2.85 -12.51 2.12
C ASP A 137 3.27 -11.19 2.78
N THR A 138 3.10 -11.07 4.09
CA THR A 138 3.43 -9.83 4.82
C THR A 138 4.93 -9.53 4.77
N ILE A 139 5.79 -10.54 4.86
CA ILE A 139 7.25 -10.38 4.67
C ILE A 139 7.61 -9.94 3.26
N HIS A 140 7.04 -10.57 2.23
CA HIS A 140 7.27 -10.21 0.85
C HIS A 140 6.84 -8.78 0.54
N SER A 141 5.64 -8.40 0.98
CA SER A 141 5.09 -7.06 0.80
C SER A 141 5.94 -6.02 1.52
N TRP A 142 6.35 -6.29 2.76
CA TRP A 142 7.23 -5.39 3.50
C TRP A 142 8.56 -5.17 2.76
N ASN A 143 9.20 -6.23 2.29
CA ASN A 143 10.45 -6.13 1.53
C ASN A 143 10.29 -5.31 0.23
N LYS A 144 9.18 -5.48 -0.50
CA LYS A 144 8.88 -4.69 -1.71
C LYS A 144 8.70 -3.21 -1.38
N LEU A 145 7.87 -2.89 -0.39
CA LEU A 145 7.62 -1.50 0.02
C LEU A 145 8.91 -0.80 0.47
N ILE A 146 9.79 -1.48 1.22
CA ILE A 146 11.08 -0.90 1.63
C ILE A 146 11.99 -0.60 0.43
N LYS A 147 11.90 -1.36 -0.66
CA LYS A 147 12.66 -1.06 -1.89
C LYS A 147 12.13 0.19 -2.60
N ASN A 148 10.86 0.57 -2.42
CA ASN A 148 10.29 1.77 -3.04
C ASN A 148 10.91 3.08 -2.53
N PHE A 149 11.51 3.10 -1.34
CA PHE A 149 12.31 4.25 -0.87
C PHE A 149 13.59 4.51 -1.71
N LYS A 150 13.97 3.58 -2.60
CA LYS A 150 15.08 3.79 -3.54
C LYS A 150 14.68 4.52 -4.81
N LEU A 151 13.38 4.72 -5.06
CA LEU A 151 12.89 5.46 -6.21
C LEU A 151 13.30 6.93 -6.09
N ASP A 152 13.79 7.52 -7.18
CA ASP A 152 14.37 8.86 -7.12
C ASP A 152 13.34 9.94 -6.73
N ARG A 153 12.08 9.80 -7.17
CA ARG A 153 10.97 10.64 -6.72
C ARG A 153 10.76 10.60 -5.20
N ILE A 154 10.88 9.41 -4.59
CA ILE A 154 10.74 9.25 -3.14
C ILE A 154 11.95 9.83 -2.42
N LYS A 155 13.17 9.59 -2.92
CA LYS A 155 14.39 10.19 -2.34
C LYS A 155 14.33 11.72 -2.36
N LYS A 156 13.82 12.30 -3.44
CA LYS A 156 13.64 13.75 -3.57
C LYS A 156 12.74 14.27 -2.46
N LEU A 157 11.54 13.70 -2.30
CA LEU A 157 10.61 14.08 -1.23
C LEU A 157 11.18 13.88 0.17
N VAL A 158 11.90 12.78 0.40
CA VAL A 158 12.54 12.50 1.70
C VAL A 158 13.54 13.59 2.09
N ASN A 159 14.23 14.18 1.10
CA ASN A 159 15.12 15.32 1.34
C ASN A 159 14.32 16.64 1.51
N GLU A 160 13.28 16.86 0.69
CA GLU A 160 12.46 18.08 0.75
C GLU A 160 11.67 18.21 2.06
N LEU A 161 11.21 17.08 2.61
CA LEU A 161 10.48 17.01 3.88
C LEU A 161 11.39 16.88 5.11
N ASP A 162 12.70 16.88 4.93
CA ASP A 162 13.70 16.74 6.01
C ASP A 162 13.43 15.53 6.94
N ILE A 163 13.21 14.36 6.33
CA ILE A 163 12.93 13.08 7.01
C ILE A 163 13.97 11.99 6.69
N LYS A 164 15.15 12.41 6.22
CA LYS A 164 16.17 11.50 5.71
C LYS A 164 16.68 10.54 6.77
N GLU A 165 16.90 11.02 7.99
CA GLU A 165 17.46 10.21 9.08
C GLU A 165 16.46 9.14 9.53
N GLU A 166 15.20 9.52 9.69
CA GLU A 166 14.11 8.64 10.10
C GLU A 166 13.87 7.55 9.05
N VAL A 167 13.83 7.92 7.78
CA VAL A 167 13.68 6.96 6.66
C VAL A 167 14.88 6.01 6.59
N GLN A 168 16.10 6.50 6.78
CA GLN A 168 17.28 5.63 6.80
C GLN A 168 17.23 4.62 7.96
N GLU A 169 16.81 5.04 9.16
CA GLU A 169 16.68 4.15 10.30
C GLU A 169 15.53 3.15 10.14
N LEU A 170 14.42 3.55 9.49
CA LEU A 170 13.32 2.66 9.11
C LEU A 170 13.81 1.57 8.14
N ILE A 171 14.52 1.95 7.08
CA ILE A 171 15.08 1.00 6.09
C ILE A 171 16.06 0.05 6.78
N LYS A 172 16.94 0.56 7.63
CA LYS A 172 17.94 -0.23 8.35
C LYS A 172 17.30 -1.20 9.33
N SER A 173 16.32 -0.75 10.10
CA SER A 173 15.58 -1.60 11.06
C SER A 173 14.78 -2.68 10.33
N SER A 174 14.12 -2.31 9.22
CA SER A 174 13.38 -3.25 8.38
C SER A 174 14.30 -4.31 7.78
N LYS A 175 15.45 -3.93 7.23
CA LYS A 175 16.44 -4.89 6.71
C LYS A 175 16.91 -5.85 7.79
N LYS A 176 17.29 -5.34 8.97
CA LYS A 176 17.68 -6.20 10.11
C LYS A 176 16.60 -7.21 10.46
N TYR A 177 15.33 -6.78 10.47
CA TYR A 177 14.20 -7.67 10.74
C TYR A 177 14.05 -8.74 9.65
N LEU A 178 14.01 -8.33 8.38
CA LEU A 178 13.85 -9.22 7.23
C LEU A 178 15.01 -10.21 7.09
N ASP A 179 16.25 -9.78 7.31
CA ASP A 179 17.43 -10.64 7.29
C ASP A 179 17.38 -11.68 8.42
N MET A 180 16.84 -11.31 9.58
CA MET A 180 16.65 -12.24 10.69
C MET A 180 15.56 -13.27 10.38
N VAL A 181 14.46 -12.85 9.76
CA VAL A 181 13.40 -13.75 9.29
C VAL A 181 13.95 -14.77 8.29
N ASP A 182 14.72 -14.31 7.31
CA ASP A 182 15.35 -15.18 6.32
C ASP A 182 16.31 -16.20 6.94
N ARG A 183 17.13 -15.77 7.92
CA ARG A 183 18.15 -16.64 8.53
C ARG A 183 17.61 -17.64 9.55
N GLU A 184 16.66 -17.23 10.39
CA GLU A 184 16.28 -18.01 11.58
C GLU A 184 14.88 -18.64 11.45
N ILE A 185 14.01 -18.11 10.58
CA ILE A 185 12.62 -18.58 10.45
C ILE A 185 12.40 -19.30 9.12
N MET A 186 12.83 -18.71 8.00
CA MET A 186 12.63 -19.30 6.68
C MET A 186 13.59 -20.49 6.49
N LYS A 187 13.04 -21.70 6.35
CA LYS A 187 13.83 -22.95 6.30
C LYS A 187 14.12 -23.41 4.89
N ILE A 188 13.33 -22.96 3.92
CA ILE A 188 13.50 -23.28 2.51
C ILE A 188 13.90 -21.99 1.82
N LYS A 189 15.12 -21.95 1.28
CA LYS A 189 15.48 -20.89 0.33
C LYS A 189 14.70 -21.16 -0.95
N THR A 190 13.78 -20.28 -1.29
CA THR A 190 13.22 -20.25 -2.64
C THR A 190 14.39 -20.01 -3.60
N ALA A 191 14.66 -21.03 -4.43
CA ALA A 191 15.72 -21.03 -5.43
C ALA A 191 15.38 -20.10 -6.61
#